data_AF-A0A812YNT4-F1
#
_entry.id   AF-A0A812YNT4-F1
#
_cell.length_a   1.000
_cell.length_b   1.000
_cell.length_c   1.000
_cell.angle_alpha   90.00
_cell.angle_beta   90.00
_cell.angle_gamma   90.00
#
_symmetry.space_group_name_H-M   'P 1'
#
loop_
_entity.id
_entity.type
_entity.pdbx_description
1 polymer ?
#
loop_
_entity_poly.entity_id
_entity_poly.type
_entity_poly.pdbx_seq_one_letter_code
_entity_poly.pdbx_strand_id
1 'polypeptide(L)'
;MSRAMSAFLGCNYSEMVVHANTYQFDRCWNGRDTLGNVKDGEEILLAECNGISCRRDLAVLTLPFLSELRKSTSLLRHATPYFTGKGMKVVIHIRRGDRVPKGPVDLARKVNGQHYASDALYLDFLRMFRRRVQNVDVHIISTTEDGFPSQNFDVYRNLGVQVHLDGDIIDDWAHMTQADLLLIAPSTYSWVAGLLNEKCVAIFNFFQYPILLDWIELSADLHELKDVESCLSTKGR
;
A
#
# COMPACT_ATOMS: atom_id res chain seq x y z
N MET A 1 -19.28 8.14 3.29
CA MET A 1 -20.16 7.86 2.14
C MET A 1 -19.47 6.76 1.35
N SER A 2 -20.06 5.55 1.27
CA SER A 2 -19.41 4.42 0.60
C SER A 2 -19.37 4.66 -0.90
N ARG A 3 -18.19 4.57 -1.51
CA ARG A 3 -17.99 4.68 -2.97
C ARG A 3 -17.57 3.31 -3.49
N ALA A 4 -18.25 2.80 -4.51
CA ALA A 4 -17.85 1.56 -5.18
C ALA A 4 -16.42 1.66 -5.73
N MET A 5 -15.73 0.53 -5.93
CA MET A 5 -14.36 0.53 -6.46
C MET A 5 -14.25 1.24 -7.81
N SER A 6 -15.29 1.12 -8.64
CA SER A 6 -15.40 1.84 -9.90
C SER A 6 -15.39 3.36 -9.74
N ALA A 7 -16.01 3.87 -8.68
CA ALA A 7 -16.00 5.28 -8.35
C ALA A 7 -14.67 5.73 -7.71
N PHE A 8 -13.94 4.82 -7.07
CA PHE A 8 -12.66 5.11 -6.43
C PHE A 8 -11.48 5.04 -7.41
N LEU A 9 -11.42 4.00 -8.24
CA LEU A 9 -10.42 3.84 -9.30
C LEU A 9 -10.78 4.61 -10.57
N GLY A 10 -12.03 5.07 -10.73
CA GLY A 10 -12.48 5.73 -11.95
C GLY A 10 -12.60 4.80 -13.16
N CYS A 11 -12.76 3.48 -12.93
CA CYS A 11 -12.84 2.48 -14.00
C CYS A 11 -14.06 1.56 -13.87
N ASN A 12 -14.54 1.03 -14.99
CA ASN A 12 -15.58 0.00 -14.96
C ASN A 12 -14.96 -1.38 -14.66
N TYR A 13 -14.63 -1.61 -13.39
CA TYR A 13 -14.03 -2.85 -12.92
C TYR A 13 -14.83 -4.11 -13.32
N SER A 14 -16.16 -4.02 -13.50
CA SER A 14 -17.01 -5.13 -13.97
C SER A 14 -16.60 -5.63 -15.34
N GLU A 15 -16.37 -4.72 -16.27
CA GLU A 15 -16.04 -5.05 -17.66
C GLU A 15 -14.66 -5.68 -17.77
N MET A 16 -13.73 -5.28 -16.90
CA MET A 16 -12.36 -5.77 -16.90
C MET A 16 -12.24 -7.23 -16.47
N VAL A 17 -13.08 -7.65 -15.52
CA VAL A 17 -13.12 -9.03 -15.03
C VAL A 17 -13.77 -9.96 -16.05
N VAL A 18 -14.76 -9.49 -16.84
CA VAL A 18 -15.40 -10.28 -17.91
C VAL A 18 -14.41 -10.70 -19.00
N HIS A 19 -13.35 -9.92 -19.22
CA HIS A 19 -12.31 -10.21 -20.22
C HIS A 19 -11.14 -11.04 -19.68
N ALA A 20 -11.08 -11.31 -18.36
CA ALA A 20 -10.15 -12.26 -17.78
C ALA A 20 -10.69 -13.68 -18.04
N ASN A 21 -10.30 -14.27 -19.19
CA ASN A 21 -10.77 -15.58 -19.62
C ASN A 21 -10.66 -16.65 -18.49
N THR A 22 -11.74 -17.44 -18.35
CA THR A 22 -11.88 -18.72 -17.59
C THR A 22 -12.41 -18.72 -16.14
N TYR A 23 -13.31 -17.83 -15.73
CA TYR A 23 -13.98 -18.01 -14.42
C TYR A 23 -15.48 -17.70 -14.48
N GLN A 24 -16.29 -18.58 -13.88
CA GLN A 24 -17.74 -18.47 -13.79
C GLN A 24 -18.11 -17.60 -12.58
N PHE A 25 -18.06 -16.27 -12.74
CA PHE A 25 -18.34 -15.30 -11.68
C PHE A 25 -19.83 -14.96 -11.56
N ASP A 26 -20.71 -15.97 -11.47
CA ASP A 26 -22.15 -15.73 -11.64
C ASP A 26 -22.86 -15.07 -10.44
N ARG A 27 -22.23 -14.82 -9.26
CA ARG A 27 -23.03 -14.48 -8.06
C ARG A 27 -22.53 -13.45 -7.05
N CYS A 28 -21.45 -12.70 -7.28
CA CYS A 28 -20.96 -11.79 -6.23
C CYS A 28 -20.58 -10.42 -6.77
N TRP A 29 -21.57 -9.75 -7.38
CA TRP A 29 -21.38 -8.45 -8.02
C TRP A 29 -22.04 -7.27 -7.29
N ASN A 30 -22.91 -7.48 -6.29
CA ASN A 30 -23.82 -6.46 -5.72
C ASN A 30 -23.26 -5.01 -5.80
N GLY A 31 -23.59 -4.19 -6.80
CA GLY A 31 -24.92 -3.96 -7.33
C GLY A 31 -25.56 -2.90 -6.43
N ARG A 32 -25.48 -1.64 -6.88
CA ARG A 32 -25.80 -0.35 -6.23
C ARG A 32 -24.67 0.22 -5.38
N ASP A 33 -24.28 1.44 -5.76
CA ASP A 33 -23.59 2.59 -5.12
C ASP A 33 -23.29 2.63 -3.60
N THR A 34 -23.35 1.52 -2.88
CA THR A 34 -23.11 1.45 -1.45
C THR A 34 -22.31 0.19 -1.16
N LEU A 35 -21.00 0.35 -0.93
CA LEU A 35 -20.28 -0.60 -0.07
C LEU A 35 -21.05 -0.65 1.24
N GLY A 36 -21.40 -1.85 1.71
CA GLY A 36 -21.86 -2.04 3.09
C GLY A 36 -20.79 -1.59 4.08
N ASN A 37 -20.99 -1.82 5.39
CA ASN A 37 -20.03 -1.53 6.46
C ASN A 37 -18.76 -2.42 6.39
N VAL A 38 -18.15 -2.49 5.22
CA VAL A 38 -16.88 -3.13 4.94
C VAL A 38 -15.79 -2.14 5.35
N LYS A 39 -15.15 -2.44 6.48
CA LYS A 39 -14.25 -1.50 7.17
C LYS A 39 -12.81 -1.51 6.65
N ASP A 40 -12.45 -2.44 5.78
CA ASP A 40 -11.05 -2.64 5.41
C ASP A 40 -10.88 -2.67 3.89
N GLY A 41 -9.84 -1.97 3.40
CA GLY A 41 -9.49 -1.87 1.97
C GLY A 41 -9.20 -3.23 1.28
N GLU A 42 -9.14 -4.32 2.06
CA GLU A 42 -8.93 -5.71 1.63
C GLU A 42 -10.03 -6.21 0.69
N GLU A 43 -11.28 -5.81 0.94
CA GLU A 43 -12.44 -6.42 0.29
C GLU A 43 -12.77 -5.78 -1.07
N ILE A 44 -12.03 -4.75 -1.46
CA ILE A 44 -12.42 -3.88 -2.56
C ILE A 44 -11.91 -4.37 -3.94
N LEU A 45 -10.84 -5.19 -3.98
CA LEU A 45 -10.29 -5.73 -5.25
C LEU A 45 -10.46 -7.25 -5.44
N LEU A 46 -10.68 -8.04 -4.39
CA LEU A 46 -10.48 -9.51 -4.48
C LEU A 46 -11.57 -10.34 -3.84
N ALA A 47 -12.60 -9.70 -3.28
CA ALA A 47 -13.59 -10.40 -2.49
C ALA A 47 -14.70 -10.95 -3.40
N GLU A 48 -14.69 -12.26 -3.64
CA GLU A 48 -15.89 -12.97 -4.09
C GLU A 48 -16.78 -13.18 -2.86
N CYS A 49 -17.82 -12.37 -2.72
CA CYS A 49 -18.71 -12.37 -1.55
C CYS A 49 -20.04 -13.09 -1.81
N ASN A 50 -20.16 -14.36 -1.39
CA ASN A 50 -21.37 -15.18 -1.61
C ASN A 50 -22.48 -14.95 -0.57
N GLY A 51 -22.70 -13.68 -0.18
CA GLY A 51 -23.73 -13.27 0.78
C GLY A 51 -23.46 -13.65 2.25
N ILE A 52 -22.61 -14.65 2.53
CA ILE A 52 -22.27 -15.08 3.90
C ILE A 52 -20.74 -15.13 4.12
N SER A 53 -19.94 -15.31 3.06
CA SER A 53 -18.48 -15.34 3.15
C SER A 53 -17.83 -14.65 1.95
N CYS A 54 -16.76 -13.90 2.19
CA CYS A 54 -15.91 -13.35 1.15
C CYS A 54 -14.65 -14.21 1.03
N ARG A 55 -14.35 -14.73 -0.17
CA ARG A 55 -13.08 -15.41 -0.46
C ARG A 55 -12.20 -14.50 -1.30
N ARG A 56 -10.91 -14.50 -1.01
CA ARG A 56 -9.90 -13.81 -1.82
C ARG A 56 -9.50 -14.72 -2.96
N ASP A 57 -9.88 -14.38 -4.20
CA ASP A 57 -9.39 -15.10 -5.37
C ASP A 57 -8.16 -14.40 -5.95
N LEU A 58 -6.99 -14.81 -5.46
CA LEU A 58 -5.70 -14.27 -5.87
C LEU A 58 -5.31 -14.72 -7.28
N ALA A 59 -5.99 -15.72 -7.85
CA ALA A 59 -5.72 -16.21 -9.20
C ALA A 59 -6.04 -15.15 -10.27
N VAL A 60 -6.86 -14.15 -9.94
CA VAL A 60 -7.20 -13.05 -10.85
C VAL A 60 -6.04 -12.08 -11.10
N LEU A 61 -5.03 -12.03 -10.22
CA LEU A 61 -3.89 -11.10 -10.28
C LEU A 61 -2.83 -11.48 -11.33
N THR A 62 -3.30 -11.87 -12.51
CA THR A 62 -2.46 -12.14 -13.68
C THR A 62 -1.86 -10.84 -14.22
N LEU A 63 -0.71 -10.93 -14.91
CA LEU A 63 -0.10 -9.76 -15.56
C LEU A 63 -1.04 -9.03 -16.54
N PRO A 64 -1.85 -9.73 -17.39
CA PRO A 64 -2.84 -9.06 -18.23
C PRO A 64 -3.88 -8.29 -17.42
N PHE A 65 -4.42 -8.90 -16.36
CA PHE A 65 -5.40 -8.25 -15.49
C PHE A 65 -4.83 -7.00 -14.84
N LEU A 66 -3.63 -7.09 -14.25
CA LEU A 66 -2.95 -5.94 -13.65
C LEU A 66 -2.67 -4.84 -14.68
N SER A 67 -2.25 -5.20 -15.90
CA SER A 67 -2.02 -4.24 -16.98
C SER A 67 -3.29 -3.47 -17.32
N GLU A 68 -4.42 -4.16 -17.47
CA GLU A 68 -5.69 -3.50 -17.72
C GLU A 68 -6.11 -2.66 -16.51
N LEU A 69 -5.99 -3.17 -15.29
CA LEU A 69 -6.30 -2.45 -14.04
C LEU A 69 -5.58 -1.10 -13.98
N ARG A 70 -4.28 -1.10 -14.27
CA ARG A 70 -3.43 0.09 -14.30
C ARG A 70 -3.84 1.06 -15.41
N LYS A 71 -4.14 0.58 -16.62
CA LYS A 71 -4.63 1.45 -17.72
C LYS A 71 -5.95 2.13 -17.37
N SER A 72 -6.83 1.40 -16.70
CA SER A 72 -8.19 1.84 -16.42
C SER A 72 -8.27 2.88 -15.31
N THR A 73 -7.37 2.84 -14.33
CA THR A 73 -7.49 3.70 -13.15
C THR A 73 -7.13 5.16 -13.44
N SER A 74 -7.83 6.10 -12.81
CA SER A 74 -7.48 7.52 -12.82
C SER A 74 -6.37 7.86 -11.82
N LEU A 75 -6.07 6.99 -10.85
CA LEU A 75 -5.06 7.25 -9.82
C LEU A 75 -3.66 7.50 -10.38
N LEU A 76 -3.30 6.82 -11.48
CA LEU A 76 -2.01 7.04 -12.16
C LEU A 76 -1.91 8.38 -12.88
N ARG A 77 -3.04 9.09 -13.06
CA ARG A 77 -3.11 10.44 -13.63
C ARG A 77 -3.48 11.49 -12.60
N HIS A 78 -3.78 11.08 -11.37
CA HIS A 78 -4.18 11.99 -10.30
C HIS A 78 -2.98 12.82 -9.84
N ALA A 79 -3.25 14.04 -9.39
CA ALA A 79 -2.19 14.91 -8.88
C ALA A 79 -1.56 14.29 -7.63
N THR A 80 -0.26 14.52 -7.45
CA THR A 80 0.49 14.07 -6.27
C THR A 80 0.94 15.29 -5.45
N PRO A 81 0.03 15.93 -4.68
CA PRO A 81 0.28 17.22 -4.03
C PRO A 81 1.42 17.23 -2.99
N TYR A 82 1.82 16.09 -2.44
CA TYR A 82 2.92 15.99 -1.49
C TYR A 82 4.29 16.01 -2.19
N PHE A 83 4.41 15.50 -3.41
CA PHE A 83 5.67 15.51 -4.15
C PHE A 83 6.00 16.93 -4.61
N THR A 84 6.89 17.59 -3.87
CA THR A 84 7.31 18.98 -4.15
C THR A 84 8.73 19.05 -4.73
N GLY A 85 9.50 17.97 -4.62
CA GLY A 85 10.87 17.87 -5.13
C GLY A 85 11.00 17.28 -6.54
N LYS A 86 12.21 17.41 -7.09
CA LYS A 86 12.67 16.65 -8.27
C LYS A 86 13.45 15.38 -7.90
N GLY A 87 13.50 15.08 -6.60
CA GLY A 87 14.14 13.87 -6.09
C GLY A 87 13.36 12.63 -6.45
N MET A 88 14.00 11.48 -6.25
CA MET A 88 13.32 10.19 -6.38
C MET A 88 12.25 10.05 -5.32
N LYS A 89 11.03 9.72 -5.75
CA LYS A 89 9.82 9.70 -4.95
C LYS A 89 9.74 8.40 -4.18
N VAL A 90 9.90 8.46 -2.87
CA VAL A 90 9.84 7.30 -2.00
C VAL A 90 8.66 7.45 -1.06
N VAL A 91 7.75 6.49 -1.11
CA VAL A 91 6.60 6.45 -0.20
C VAL A 91 6.72 5.22 0.67
N ILE A 92 6.55 5.41 1.97
CA ILE A 92 6.49 4.34 2.95
C ILE A 92 5.11 4.41 3.61
N HIS A 93 4.32 3.37 3.43
CA HIS A 93 3.11 3.23 4.24
C HIS A 93 3.48 2.55 5.55
N ILE A 94 3.06 3.15 6.66
CA ILE A 94 3.14 2.58 7.99
C ILE A 94 1.72 2.52 8.49
N ARG A 95 1.20 1.33 8.81
CA ARG A 95 -0.17 1.24 9.31
C ARG A 95 -0.30 2.00 10.62
N ARG A 96 0.62 1.76 11.57
CA ARG A 96 0.75 2.36 12.91
C ARG A 96 2.19 2.19 13.41
N GLY A 97 2.65 3.08 14.30
CA GLY A 97 3.97 2.95 14.94
C GLY A 97 4.01 2.06 16.19
N ASP A 98 5.12 2.06 16.92
CA ASP A 98 5.37 1.15 18.05
C ASP A 98 4.69 1.56 19.37
N ARG A 99 4.28 2.81 19.48
CA ARG A 99 3.80 3.40 20.73
C ARG A 99 2.30 3.63 20.69
N VAL A 100 1.62 3.45 21.80
CA VAL A 100 0.24 3.94 22.00
C VAL A 100 0.26 4.97 23.14
N PRO A 101 -0.70 5.90 23.26
CA PRO A 101 -0.63 7.06 24.16
C PRO A 101 -0.32 6.70 25.61
N LYS A 102 -0.65 5.47 26.02
CA LYS A 102 -0.56 5.00 27.40
C LYS A 102 -0.13 3.52 27.50
N GLY A 103 0.79 3.04 26.66
CA GLY A 103 1.17 1.62 26.72
C GLY A 103 2.58 1.28 26.27
N PRO A 104 3.09 0.11 26.71
CA PRO A 104 4.35 -0.45 26.24
C PRO A 104 4.25 -0.92 24.78
N VAL A 105 5.39 -1.15 24.13
CA VAL A 105 5.48 -1.70 22.76
C VAL A 105 4.70 -3.01 22.61
N ASP A 106 4.70 -3.86 23.64
CA ASP A 106 3.90 -5.10 23.66
C ASP A 106 2.40 -4.84 23.49
N LEU A 107 1.90 -3.66 23.87
CA LEU A 107 0.52 -3.29 23.65
C LEU A 107 0.27 -2.95 22.18
N ALA A 108 1.17 -2.24 21.50
CA ALA A 108 1.04 -1.97 20.07
C ALA A 108 1.01 -3.27 19.25
N ARG A 109 1.89 -4.22 19.58
CA ARG A 109 1.88 -5.56 18.96
C ARG A 109 0.56 -6.30 19.20
N LYS A 110 0.01 -6.23 20.41
CA LYS A 110 -1.31 -6.83 20.73
C LYS A 110 -2.46 -6.17 19.97
N VAL A 111 -2.44 -4.84 19.84
CA VAL A 111 -3.49 -4.08 19.15
C VAL A 111 -3.44 -4.32 17.63
N ASN A 112 -2.24 -4.35 17.04
CA ASN A 112 -2.08 -4.49 15.59
C ASN A 112 -2.07 -5.95 15.12
N GLY A 113 -1.82 -6.91 16.01
CA GLY A 113 -1.87 -8.34 15.71
C GLY A 113 -0.95 -8.72 14.54
N GLN A 114 -1.53 -9.37 13.52
CA GLN A 114 -0.82 -9.78 12.30
C GLN A 114 -0.37 -8.61 11.42
N HIS A 115 -0.82 -7.39 11.71
CA HIS A 115 -0.47 -6.19 10.97
C HIS A 115 0.61 -5.35 11.65
N TYR A 116 1.18 -5.85 12.73
CA TYR A 116 2.27 -5.20 13.44
C TYR A 116 3.58 -5.31 12.65
N ALA A 117 4.22 -4.17 12.40
CA ALA A 117 5.60 -4.05 11.97
C ALA A 117 6.25 -2.98 12.85
N SER A 118 7.46 -3.25 13.38
CA SER A 118 8.06 -2.32 14.32
C SER A 118 8.64 -1.08 13.64
N ASP A 119 8.64 0.05 14.35
CA ASP A 119 9.26 1.29 13.87
C ASP A 119 10.74 1.07 13.54
N ALA A 120 11.41 0.21 14.32
CA ALA A 120 12.81 -0.15 14.12
C ALA A 120 13.11 -0.64 12.68
N LEU A 121 12.24 -1.47 12.10
CA LEU A 121 12.41 -1.99 10.74
C LEU A 121 12.43 -0.86 9.71
N TYR A 122 11.45 0.04 9.80
CA TYR A 122 11.34 1.19 8.89
C TYR A 122 12.49 2.19 9.09
N LEU A 123 12.91 2.41 10.33
CA LEU A 123 14.03 3.30 10.66
C LEU A 123 15.36 2.75 10.13
N ASP A 124 15.61 1.45 10.28
CA ASP A 124 16.81 0.80 9.76
C ASP A 124 16.83 0.81 8.23
N PHE A 125 15.67 0.54 7.60
CA PHE A 125 15.50 0.71 6.16
C PHE A 125 15.85 2.13 5.72
N LEU A 126 15.25 3.16 6.31
CA LEU A 126 15.51 4.56 5.97
C LEU A 126 16.98 4.94 6.14
N ARG A 127 17.64 4.50 7.23
CA ARG A 127 19.06 4.77 7.49
C ARG A 127 19.94 4.13 6.44
N MET A 128 19.71 2.86 6.11
CA MET A 128 20.53 2.14 5.13
C MET A 128 20.27 2.66 3.72
N PHE A 129 19.02 2.88 3.36
CA PHE A 129 18.60 3.39 2.06
C PHE A 129 19.22 4.77 1.77
N ARG A 130 19.11 5.74 2.69
CA ARG A 130 19.65 7.11 2.49
C ARG A 130 21.18 7.17 2.45
N ARG A 131 21.88 6.16 2.96
CA ARG A 131 23.35 6.05 2.80
C ARG A 131 23.75 5.68 1.38
N ARG A 132 22.87 5.00 0.64
CA ARG A 132 23.18 4.44 -0.69
C ARG A 132 22.49 5.20 -1.81
N VAL A 133 21.35 5.81 -1.50
CA VAL A 133 20.51 6.51 -2.47
C VAL A 133 20.39 7.97 -2.07
N GLN A 134 20.89 8.84 -2.95
CA GLN A 134 20.92 10.30 -2.76
C GLN A 134 19.76 10.97 -3.51
N ASN A 135 19.44 12.22 -3.13
CA ASN A 135 18.39 13.04 -3.75
C ASN A 135 17.01 12.34 -3.75
N VAL A 136 16.56 11.93 -2.57
CA VAL A 136 15.28 11.25 -2.35
C VAL A 136 14.29 12.19 -1.67
N ASP A 137 13.04 12.18 -2.12
CA ASP A 137 11.90 12.83 -1.46
C ASP A 137 11.07 11.74 -0.77
N VAL A 138 11.18 11.67 0.56
CA VAL A 138 10.64 10.57 1.35
C VAL A 138 9.37 11.01 2.08
N HIS A 139 8.29 10.29 1.82
CA HIS A 139 6.97 10.51 2.39
C HIS A 139 6.53 9.27 3.18
N ILE A 140 6.06 9.49 4.40
CA ILE A 140 5.37 8.47 5.20
C ILE A 140 3.89 8.79 5.20
N ILE A 141 3.09 7.78 4.88
CA ILE A 141 1.62 7.84 4.98
C ILE A 141 1.20 6.93 6.13
N SER A 142 0.36 7.45 7.02
CA SER A 142 -0.16 6.70 8.17
C SER A 142 -1.49 7.27 8.69
N THR A 143 -2.01 6.67 9.76
CA THR A 143 -3.25 7.10 10.43
C THR A 143 -3.07 7.23 11.94
N THR A 144 -3.85 8.13 12.55
CA THR A 144 -3.96 8.26 14.01
C THR A 144 -5.10 7.45 14.63
N GLU A 145 -5.76 6.60 13.84
CA GLU A 145 -6.79 5.66 14.29
C GLU A 145 -6.35 4.76 15.45
N ASP A 146 -7.33 4.19 16.16
CA ASP A 146 -7.13 3.32 17.33
C ASP A 146 -6.23 3.93 18.42
N GLY A 147 -6.26 5.26 18.47
CA GLY A 147 -5.58 6.04 19.47
C GLY A 147 -4.09 6.18 19.25
N PHE A 148 -3.51 5.91 18.08
CA PHE A 148 -2.08 6.14 17.83
C PHE A 148 -1.82 7.64 17.58
N PRO A 149 -1.24 8.40 18.51
CA PRO A 149 -1.20 9.85 18.39
C PRO A 149 -0.08 10.29 17.44
N SER A 150 -0.21 11.49 16.88
CA SER A 150 0.76 12.04 15.92
C SER A 150 2.22 12.01 16.41
N GLN A 151 2.45 12.13 17.72
CA GLN A 151 3.79 12.12 18.33
C GLN A 151 4.52 10.78 18.17
N ASN A 152 3.79 9.68 17.92
CA ASN A 152 4.43 8.40 17.61
C ASN A 152 5.31 8.49 16.36
N PHE A 153 4.94 9.36 15.43
CA PHE A 153 5.63 9.50 14.16
C PHE A 153 6.73 10.57 14.19
N ASP A 154 6.98 11.19 15.35
CA ASP A 154 8.07 12.16 15.52
C ASP A 154 9.44 11.51 15.30
N VAL A 155 9.57 10.20 15.58
CA VAL A 155 10.79 9.44 15.28
C VAL A 155 11.17 9.52 13.80
N TYR A 156 10.18 9.61 12.91
CA TYR A 156 10.39 9.77 11.49
C TYR A 156 10.61 11.23 11.11
N ARG A 157 9.78 12.15 11.62
CA ARG A 157 9.96 13.60 11.39
C ARG A 157 11.37 14.07 11.78
N ASN A 158 11.91 13.52 12.87
CA ASN A 158 13.27 13.80 13.35
C ASN A 158 14.38 13.32 12.39
N LEU A 159 14.07 12.41 11.46
CA LEU A 159 14.96 12.06 10.35
C LEU A 159 14.81 13.01 9.15
N GLY A 160 13.93 14.01 9.21
CA GLY A 160 13.67 14.93 8.11
C GLY A 160 12.89 14.29 6.96
N VAL A 161 12.05 13.29 7.24
CA VAL A 161 11.07 12.76 6.27
C VAL A 161 9.72 13.43 6.47
N GLN A 162 8.93 13.55 5.41
CA GLN A 162 7.61 14.16 5.46
C GLN A 162 6.60 13.13 5.95
N VAL A 163 5.81 13.45 6.99
CA VAL A 163 4.80 12.54 7.54
C VAL A 163 3.42 13.11 7.29
N HIS A 164 2.60 12.34 6.58
CA HIS A 164 1.21 12.64 6.25
C HIS A 164 0.32 11.71 7.06
N LEU A 165 -0.48 12.29 7.95
CA LEU A 165 -1.40 11.57 8.84
C LEU A 165 -2.83 11.90 8.47
N ASP A 166 -3.66 10.88 8.35
CA ASP A 166 -5.11 11.03 8.10
C ASP A 166 -5.40 11.89 6.87
N GLY A 167 -4.62 11.67 5.80
CA GLY A 167 -4.73 12.36 4.52
C GLY A 167 -5.98 11.98 3.72
N ASP A 168 -6.18 12.65 2.59
CA ASP A 168 -7.20 12.21 1.64
C ASP A 168 -6.76 10.89 0.99
N ILE A 169 -7.65 9.90 0.99
CA ILE A 169 -7.36 8.54 0.55
C ILE A 169 -6.95 8.52 -0.94
N ILE A 170 -7.58 9.36 -1.79
CA ILE A 170 -7.27 9.41 -3.23
C ILE A 170 -5.88 10.01 -3.42
N ASP A 171 -5.56 11.09 -2.71
CA ASP A 171 -4.24 11.71 -2.76
C ASP A 171 -3.17 10.72 -2.25
N ASP A 172 -3.38 10.08 -1.11
CA ASP A 172 -2.45 9.10 -0.54
C ASP A 172 -2.19 7.92 -1.50
N TRP A 173 -3.25 7.38 -2.09
CA TRP A 173 -3.11 6.30 -3.08
C TRP A 173 -2.42 6.79 -4.35
N ALA A 174 -2.70 8.01 -4.84
CA ALA A 174 -1.98 8.56 -5.98
C ALA A 174 -0.47 8.65 -5.69
N HIS A 175 -0.07 9.06 -4.49
CA HIS A 175 1.35 9.07 -4.11
C HIS A 175 1.95 7.67 -4.06
N MET A 176 1.28 6.72 -3.40
CA MET A 176 1.77 5.34 -3.31
C MET A 176 1.89 4.68 -4.69
N THR A 177 0.88 4.87 -5.55
CA THR A 177 0.83 4.25 -6.89
C THR A 177 1.83 4.86 -7.87
N GLN A 178 2.18 6.14 -7.71
CA GLN A 178 3.11 6.84 -8.60
C GLN A 178 4.54 6.99 -8.03
N ALA A 179 4.82 6.41 -6.85
CA ALA A 179 6.14 6.45 -6.24
C ALA A 179 7.17 5.64 -7.06
N ASP A 180 8.42 6.11 -7.07
CA ASP A 180 9.54 5.34 -7.63
C ASP A 180 9.85 4.10 -6.78
N LEU A 181 9.72 4.25 -5.47
CA LEU A 181 9.73 3.16 -4.51
C LEU A 181 8.55 3.30 -3.54
N LEU A 182 7.75 2.24 -3.44
CA LEU A 182 6.72 2.07 -2.43
C LEU A 182 7.13 0.95 -1.46
N LEU A 183 7.38 1.30 -0.20
CA LEU A 183 7.50 0.31 0.89
C LEU A 183 6.15 0.18 1.59
N ILE A 184 5.52 -0.98 1.47
CA ILE A 184 4.19 -1.21 2.04
C ILE A 184 4.26 -1.78 3.45
N ALA A 185 3.33 -1.37 4.30
CA ALA A 185 3.09 -2.05 5.57
C ALA A 185 2.36 -3.36 5.36
N PRO A 186 2.30 -4.21 6.41
CA PRO A 186 1.31 -5.27 6.58
C PRO A 186 -0.15 -4.78 6.57
N SER A 187 -0.60 -4.17 5.48
CA SER A 187 -1.88 -3.52 5.34
C SER A 187 -2.36 -3.61 3.90
N THR A 188 -3.63 -3.95 3.76
CA THR A 188 -4.32 -3.98 2.48
C THR A 188 -4.48 -2.60 1.85
N TYR A 189 -4.52 -1.54 2.66
CA TYR A 189 -4.52 -0.16 2.19
C TYR A 189 -3.35 0.10 1.22
N SER A 190 -2.13 -0.20 1.64
CA SER A 190 -0.94 -0.05 0.80
C SER A 190 -0.73 -1.19 -0.18
N TRP A 191 -1.20 -2.40 0.13
CA TRP A 191 -1.09 -3.53 -0.80
C TRP A 191 -1.87 -3.27 -2.10
N VAL A 192 -3.07 -2.68 -2.02
CA VAL A 192 -3.83 -2.26 -3.20
C VAL A 192 -3.06 -1.24 -4.04
N ALA A 193 -2.47 -0.23 -3.41
CA ALA A 193 -1.64 0.74 -4.12
C ALA A 193 -0.38 0.08 -4.74
N GLY A 194 0.19 -0.92 -4.07
CA GLY A 194 1.29 -1.73 -4.61
C GLY A 194 0.92 -2.46 -5.89
N LEU A 195 -0.30 -2.99 -6.02
CA LEU A 195 -0.73 -3.65 -7.26
C LEU A 195 -0.76 -2.69 -8.45
N LEU A 196 -1.07 -1.42 -8.19
CA LEU A 196 -1.17 -0.38 -9.21
C LEU A 196 0.18 0.28 -9.51
N ASN A 197 1.15 0.22 -8.59
CA ASN A 197 2.48 0.77 -8.81
C ASN A 197 3.27 -0.11 -9.81
N GLU A 198 3.74 0.51 -10.90
CA GLU A 198 4.48 -0.17 -11.97
C GLU A 198 6.01 -0.15 -11.78
N LYS A 199 6.49 0.58 -10.79
CA LYS A 199 7.90 0.79 -10.49
C LYS A 199 8.38 -0.23 -9.46
N CYS A 200 8.91 0.22 -8.33
CA CYS A 200 9.46 -0.65 -7.29
C CYS A 200 8.51 -0.72 -6.10
N VAL A 201 8.10 -1.94 -5.76
CA VAL A 201 7.31 -2.21 -4.55
C VAL A 201 8.13 -3.14 -3.68
N ALA A 202 8.27 -2.78 -2.41
CA ALA A 202 8.96 -3.56 -1.41
C ALA A 202 8.06 -3.83 -0.22
N ILE A 203 8.26 -4.98 0.43
CA ILE A 203 7.50 -5.41 1.59
C ILE A 203 8.37 -6.24 2.52
N PHE A 204 8.15 -6.17 3.82
CA PHE A 204 8.80 -7.11 4.74
C PHE A 204 8.22 -8.53 4.67
N ASN A 205 9.09 -9.53 4.67
CA ASN A 205 8.79 -10.96 4.44
C ASN A 205 7.95 -11.67 5.54
N PHE A 206 7.42 -10.93 6.51
CA PHE A 206 6.51 -11.45 7.52
C PHE A 206 5.04 -11.11 7.24
N PHE A 207 4.75 -10.44 6.12
CA PHE A 207 3.37 -10.22 5.70
C PHE A 207 2.78 -11.45 5.00
N GLN A 208 1.58 -11.84 5.40
CA GLN A 208 0.95 -13.09 4.96
C GLN A 208 0.17 -12.97 3.63
N TYR A 209 0.24 -11.83 2.94
CA TYR A 209 -0.45 -11.65 1.66
C TYR A 209 0.42 -12.12 0.50
N PRO A 210 -0.20 -12.52 -0.62
CA PRO A 210 0.54 -12.81 -1.84
C PRO A 210 1.34 -11.60 -2.28
N ILE A 211 2.55 -11.90 -2.72
CA ILE A 211 3.51 -10.96 -3.25
C ILE A 211 3.58 -11.25 -4.74
N LEU A 212 3.51 -10.20 -5.56
CA LEU A 212 3.70 -10.37 -7.00
C LEU A 212 5.16 -10.74 -7.27
N LEU A 213 5.42 -11.54 -8.30
CA LEU A 213 6.76 -12.06 -8.62
C LEU A 213 7.85 -10.99 -8.76
N ASP A 214 7.49 -9.73 -9.03
CA ASP A 214 8.41 -8.62 -9.23
C ASP A 214 8.53 -7.66 -8.03
N TRP A 215 7.88 -7.96 -6.90
CA TRP A 215 8.04 -7.21 -5.67
C TRP A 215 9.26 -7.69 -4.88
N ILE A 216 9.82 -6.78 -4.09
CA ILE A 216 11.03 -7.02 -3.30
C ILE A 216 10.63 -7.42 -1.89
N GLU A 217 10.97 -8.63 -1.49
CA GLU A 217 10.81 -9.09 -0.11
C GLU A 217 12.02 -8.70 0.72
N LEU A 218 11.80 -7.86 1.73
CA LEU A 218 12.82 -7.40 2.66
C LEU A 218 12.81 -8.29 3.90
N SER A 219 13.97 -8.82 4.25
CA SER A 219 14.21 -9.38 5.57
C SER A 219 14.35 -8.28 6.63
N ALA A 220 14.32 -8.66 7.91
CA ALA A 220 14.55 -7.72 9.01
C ALA A 220 15.99 -7.14 9.03
N ASP A 221 16.97 -7.86 8.47
CA ASP A 221 18.37 -7.43 8.36
C ASP A 221 18.69 -6.75 7.01
N LEU A 222 17.70 -6.60 6.13
CA LEU A 222 17.76 -5.82 4.89
C LEU A 222 18.87 -6.27 3.92
N HIS A 223 19.04 -7.58 3.78
CA HIS A 223 20.01 -8.15 2.83
C HIS A 223 19.68 -7.80 1.37
N GLU A 224 18.39 -7.62 1.07
CA GLU A 224 17.82 -7.37 -0.26
C GLU A 224 17.83 -5.88 -0.64
N LEU A 225 18.51 -5.02 0.12
CA LEU A 225 18.60 -3.59 -0.22
C LEU A 225 19.26 -3.35 -1.60
N LYS A 226 20.11 -4.27 -2.05
CA LYS A 226 20.67 -4.25 -3.41
C LYS A 226 19.61 -4.47 -4.49
N ASP A 227 18.56 -5.22 -4.19
CA ASP A 227 17.46 -5.47 -5.12
C ASP A 227 16.59 -4.22 -5.27
N VAL A 228 16.45 -3.44 -4.19
CA VAL A 228 15.87 -2.09 -4.24
C VAL A 228 16.68 -1.17 -5.16
N GLU A 229 18.01 -1.13 -5.00
CA GLU A 229 18.89 -0.32 -5.87
C GLU A 229 18.82 -0.74 -7.33
N SER A 230 18.81 -2.05 -7.59
CA SER A 230 18.67 -2.63 -8.93
C SER A 230 17.33 -2.27 -9.57
N CYS A 231 16.24 -2.38 -8.81
CA CYS A 231 14.92 -1.99 -9.27
C CYS A 231 14.85 -0.49 -9.59
N LEU A 232 15.35 0.37 -8.70
CA LEU A 232 15.36 1.82 -8.92
C LEU A 232 16.19 2.22 -10.14
N SER A 233 17.27 1.49 -10.43
CA SER A 233 18.11 1.72 -11.62
C SER A 233 17.42 1.33 -12.92
N THR A 234 16.48 0.39 -12.88
CA THR A 234 15.79 -0.15 -14.07
C THR A 234 14.41 0.46 -14.30
N LYS A 235 13.66 0.74 -13.21
CA LYS A 235 12.27 1.20 -13.24
C LYS A 235 12.05 2.59 -12.60
N GLY A 236 13.05 3.14 -11.90
CA GLY A 236 12.92 4.36 -11.09
C GLY A 236 13.04 5.69 -11.84
N ARG A 237 12.76 5.73 -13.15
CA ARG A 237 12.70 6.97 -13.94
C ARG A 237 11.32 7.11 -14.56
#